data_AF-A0A7C7PZQ5-F1
#
_entry.id   AF-A0A7C7PZQ5-F1
#
_cell.length_a   1.000
_cell.length_b   1.000
_cell.length_c   1.000
_cell.angle_alpha   90.00
_cell.angle_beta   90.00
_cell.angle_gamma   90.00
#
_symmetry.space_group_name_H-M   'P 1'
#
loop_
_entity.id
_entity.type
_entity.pdbx_description
1 polymer ?
#
loop_
_entity_poly.entity_id
_entity_poly.type
_entity_poly.pdbx_seq_one_letter_code
_entity_poly.pdbx_strand_id
1 'polypeptide(L)' 'RPLLHLHLQKLEAAGLVTSAFEVSEDGKALKFFTVADFSLTLSPSTLAEAAATLTVPSPKSNEQSN' A
#
# COMPACT_ATOMS: atom_id res chain seq x y z
N ARG A 1 -6.19 -11.51 10.23
CA ARG A 1 -4.78 -11.04 10.26
C ARG A 1 -4.78 -9.53 10.49
N PRO A 2 -4.40 -9.04 11.69
CA PRO A 2 -4.56 -7.63 12.07
C PRO A 2 -3.88 -6.64 11.14
N LEU A 3 -2.71 -7.00 10.61
CA LEU A 3 -1.94 -6.12 9.73
C LEU A 3 -2.67 -5.77 8.44
N LEU A 4 -3.29 -6.74 7.77
CA LEU A 4 -4.00 -6.49 6.51
C LEU A 4 -5.12 -5.47 6.69
N HIS A 5 -5.89 -5.60 7.77
CA HIS A 5 -6.99 -4.69 8.07
C HIS A 5 -6.48 -3.26 8.32
N LEU A 6 -5.38 -3.12 9.07
CA LEU A 6 -4.75 -1.82 9.30
C LEU A 6 -4.25 -1.17 8.00
N HIS A 7 -3.65 -1.96 7.10
CA HIS A 7 -3.14 -1.44 5.82
C HIS A 7 -4.29 -1.02 4.90
N LEU A 8 -5.34 -1.84 4.78
CA LEU A 8 -6.52 -1.50 4.00
C LEU A 8 -7.22 -0.24 4.54
N GLN A 9 -7.33 -0.11 5.86
CA GLN A 9 -7.89 1.10 6.48
C GLN A 9 -7.07 2.35 6.16
N LYS A 10 -5.73 2.26 6.17
CA LYS A 10 -4.87 3.40 5.79
C LYS A 10 -5.01 3.76 4.31
N LEU A 11 -5.10 2.76 3.43
CA LEU A 11 -5.28 2.98 1.99
C LEU A 11 -6.65 3.56 1.66
N GLU A 12 -7.70 3.08 2.36
CA GLU A 12 -9.05 3.61 2.26
C GLU A 12 -9.12 5.06 2.76
N ALA A 13 -8.48 5.37 3.89
CA ALA A 13 -8.37 6.74 4.39
C ALA A 13 -7.58 7.68 3.47
N ALA A 14 -6.60 7.14 2.73
CA ALA A 14 -5.84 7.89 1.72
C ALA A 14 -6.58 8.03 0.37
N GLY A 15 -7.76 7.43 0.22
CA GLY A 15 -8.52 7.45 -1.03
C GLY A 15 -7.93 6.61 -2.16
N LEU A 16 -6.97 5.71 -1.85
CA LEU A 16 -6.33 4.84 -2.84
C LEU A 16 -7.13 3.54 -3.08
N VAL A 17 -7.99 3.17 -2.14
CA VAL A 17 -8.83 1.97 -2.17
C VAL A 17 -10.22 2.33 -1.69
N THR A 18 -11.25 1.75 -2.30
CA THR A 18 -12.64 1.82 -1.85
C THR A 18 -13.11 0.47 -1.34
N SER A 19 -14.18 0.46 -0.55
CA SER A 19 -14.79 -0.78 -0.09
C SER A 19 -16.30 -0.81 -0.27
N ALA A 20 -16.83 -2.00 -0.55
CA ALA A 20 -18.26 -2.25 -0.68
C ALA A 20 -18.63 -3.56 0.00
N PHE A 21 -19.85 -3.65 0.53
CA PHE A 21 -20.38 -4.91 1.02
C PHE A 21 -21.12 -5.62 -0.10
N GLU A 22 -20.72 -6.85 -0.39
CA GLU A 22 -21.43 -7.72 -1.32
C GLU A 22 -21.79 -9.03 -0.63
N VAL A 23 -22.90 -9.61 -1.05
CA VAL A 23 -23.36 -10.90 -0.57
C VAL A 23 -22.79 -11.98 -1.48
N SER A 24 -22.02 -12.91 -0.92
CA SER A 24 -21.52 -14.06 -1.67
C SER A 24 -22.64 -15.00 -2.06
N GLU A 25 -22.37 -15.92 -2.99
CA GLU A 25 -23.31 -16.97 -3.41
C GLU A 25 -23.78 -17.88 -2.23
N ASP A 26 -22.96 -17.95 -1.17
CA ASP A 26 -23.23 -18.62 0.12
C ASP A 26 -24.03 -17.74 1.11
N GLY A 27 -24.47 -16.54 0.72
CA GLY A 27 -25.25 -15.64 1.57
C GLY A 27 -24.43 -14.90 2.63
N LYS A 28 -23.09 -14.96 2.57
CA LYS A 28 -22.22 -14.23 3.49
C LYS A 28 -22.01 -12.80 3.00
N ALA A 29 -22.26 -11.84 3.88
CA ALA A 29 -21.87 -10.46 3.64
C ALA A 29 -20.35 -10.33 3.76
N LEU A 30 -19.69 -10.03 2.65
CA LEU A 30 -18.25 -9.83 2.56
C LEU A 30 -17.96 -8.37 2.23
N LYS A 31 -16.91 -7.84 2.85
CA LYS A 31 -16.39 -6.50 2.51
C LYS A 31 -15.35 -6.67 1.40
N PHE A 32 -15.70 -6.28 0.19
CA PHE A 32 -14.81 -6.24 -0.97
C PHE A 32 -14.07 -4.93 -1.02
N PHE A 33 -12.80 -4.98 -1.41
CA PHE A 33 -11.93 -3.81 -1.58
C PHE A 33 -11.49 -3.72 -3.03
N THR A 34 -11.59 -2.53 -3.60
CA THR A 34 -11.19 -2.23 -4.98
C THR A 34 -10.25 -1.04 -5.01
N VAL A 35 -9.32 -1.02 -5.96
CA VAL A 35 -8.43 0.14 -6.15
C VAL A 35 -9.26 1.30 -6.68
N ALA A 36 -9.11 2.47 -6.08
CA ALA A 36 -9.74 3.69 -6.56
C ALA A 36 -8.99 4.22 -7.78
N ASP A 37 -9.68 4.90 -8.68
CA ASP A 37 -9.00 5.64 -9.75
C ASP A 37 -8.24 6.82 -9.13
N PHE A 38 -6.92 6.77 -9.20
CA PHE A 38 -6.05 7.86 -8.77
C PHE A 38 -5.01 8.17 -9.84
N SER A 39 -4.54 9.42 -9.86
CA SER A 39 -3.47 9.87 -10.74
C SER A 39 -2.37 10.51 -9.91
N LEU A 40 -1.12 10.09 -10.15
CA LEU A 40 0.07 10.72 -9.59
C LEU A 40 0.85 11.35 -10.74
N THR A 41 0.91 12.69 -10.76
CA THR A 41 1.73 13.41 -11.73
C THR A 41 3.16 13.49 -11.20
N LEU A 42 4.11 12.96 -11.97
CA LEU A 42 5.53 13.03 -11.63
C LEU A 42 6.13 14.34 -12.18
N SER A 43 6.64 15.17 -11.28
CA SER A 43 7.49 16.32 -11.59
C SER A 43 8.87 16.16 -10.93
N PRO A 44 9.88 16.93 -11.37
CA PRO A 44 11.17 16.96 -10.68
C PRO A 44 11.05 17.31 -9.19
N SER A 45 10.12 18.20 -8.81
CA SER A 45 9.92 18.57 -7.40
C SER A 45 9.30 17.44 -6.59
N THR A 46 8.24 16.78 -7.10
CA THR A 46 7.62 15.64 -6.40
C THR A 46 8.58 14.46 -6.27
N LEU A 47 9.45 14.26 -7.27
CA LEU A 47 10.51 13.25 -7.21
C LEU A 47 11.57 13.59 -6.17
N ALA A 48 12.01 14.86 -6.10
CA ALA A 48 12.97 15.30 -5.11
C ALA A 48 12.44 15.12 -3.67
N GLU A 49 11.17 15.42 -3.43
CA GLU A 49 10.50 15.21 -2.14
C GLU A 49 10.38 13.72 -1.79
N ALA A 50 9.94 12.89 -2.75
CA ALA A 50 9.84 11.45 -2.54
C ALA A 50 11.21 10.80 -2.29
N ALA A 51 12.25 11.27 -2.98
CA ALA A 51 13.62 10.76 -2.82
C ALA A 51 14.13 10.91 -1.37
N ALA A 52 13.72 11.96 -0.66
CA ALA A 52 14.09 12.17 0.74
C ALA A 52 13.53 11.09 1.70
N THR A 53 12.48 10.38 1.28
CA THR A 53 11.84 9.32 2.08
C THR A 53 12.43 7.92 1.83
N LEU A 54 13.27 7.76 0.81
CA LEU A 54 13.88 6.48 0.48
C LEU A 54 14.89 6.08 1.55
N THR A 55 14.59 4.99 2.27
CA THR A 55 15.59 4.31 3.08
C THR A 55 16.29 3.28 2.20
N VAL A 56 17.53 3.55 1.80
CA VAL A 56 18.32 2.59 1.03
C VAL A 56 18.78 1.49 1.99
N PRO A 57 18.36 0.21 1.81
CA PRO A 57 18.91 -0.86 2.61
C PRO A 57 20.39 -0.99 2.28
N SER A 58 21.25 -0.93 3.30
CA SER A 58 22.69 -1.10 3.18
C SER A 58 22.96 -2.41 2.43
N PRO A 59 23.85 -2.43 1.41
CA PRO A 59 24.28 -3.68 0.82
C PRO A 59 24.88 -4.52 1.95
N LYS A 60 24.32 -5.70 2.21
CA LYS A 60 24.90 -6.65 3.16
C LYS A 60 26.29 -7.02 2.64
N SER A 61 27.31 -6.43 3.25
CA SER A 61 28.69 -6.90 3.18
C SER A 61 28.72 -8.30 3.78
N ASN A 62 28.58 -9.31 2.91
CA ASN A 62 28.73 -10.70 3.29
C ASN A 62 30.23 -11.00 3.42
N GLU A 63 30.83 -10.54 4.52
CA GLU A 63 32.11 -11.07 5.02
C GLU A 63 31.81 -12.23 5.95
N GLN A 64 31.62 -13.41 5.38
CA GLN A 64 31.79 -14.67 6.10
C GLN A 64 33.29 -14.97 6.13
N SER A 65 33.94 -14.48 7.19
CA SER A 65 35.28 -14.90 7.60
C SER A 65 35.27 -16.34 8.12
N ASN A 66 36.26 -17.07 7.62
CA ASN A 66 37.10 -18.07 8.31
C ASN A 66 36.47 -19.41 8.73
#